data_AF-A0A2E6I7S9-F1
#
_entry.id   AF-A0A2E6I7S9-F1
#
_cell.length_a   1.000
_cell.length_b   1.000
_cell.length_c   1.000
_cell.angle_alpha   90.00
_cell.angle_beta   90.00
_cell.angle_gamma   90.00
#
_symmetry.space_group_name_H-M   'P 1'
#
loop_
_entity.id
_entity.type
_entity.pdbx_description
1 polymer ?
#
loop_
_entity_poly.entity_id
_entity_poly.type
_entity_poly.pdbx_seq_one_letter_code
_entity_poly.pdbx_strand_id
1 'polypeptide(L)' 'MVKAFRAMGTFRSGSRDQPYTIDVVADDKEGAIEYVYSNFGSKHRVPRRFVIISSLTEIDPSESTEPRVISAFREQSD' A
#
# COMPACT_ATOMS: atom_id res chain seq x y z
N MET A 1 13.74 9.81 0.84
CA MET A 1 12.94 10.77 0.03
C MET A 1 11.64 10.05 -0.20
N VAL A 2 10.55 10.73 0.13
CA VAL A 2 9.23 10.11 0.13
C VAL A 2 8.79 9.80 -1.30
N LYS A 3 8.33 8.58 -1.53
CA LYS A 3 7.89 8.04 -2.81
C LYS A 3 6.48 7.43 -2.68
N ALA A 4 5.79 7.31 -3.80
CA ALA A 4 4.52 6.62 -3.90
C ALA A 4 4.73 5.21 -4.49
N PHE A 5 4.12 4.20 -3.88
CA PHE A 5 4.17 2.82 -4.34
C PHE A 5 2.76 2.24 -4.45
N ARG A 6 2.49 1.52 -5.53
CA ARG A 6 1.28 0.69 -5.69
C ARG A 6 1.60 -0.74 -5.32
N ALA A 7 0.93 -1.25 -4.29
CA ALA A 7 0.99 -2.65 -3.89
C ALA A 7 -0.27 -3.37 -4.37
N MET A 8 -0.09 -4.50 -5.04
CA MET A 8 -1.20 -5.39 -5.40
C MET A 8 -0.95 -6.76 -4.81
N GLY A 9 -2.03 -7.48 -4.53
CA GLY A 9 -1.93 -8.86 -4.09
C GLY A 9 -3.24 -9.36 -3.52
N THR A 10 -3.15 -10.28 -2.57
CA THR A 10 -4.33 -10.86 -1.92
C THR A 10 -4.18 -10.89 -0.41
N PHE A 11 -5.30 -10.87 0.30
CA PHE A 11 -5.32 -11.15 1.73
C PHE A 11 -6.43 -12.14 2.10
N ARG A 12 -6.20 -12.94 3.15
CA ARG A 12 -7.21 -13.88 3.66
C ARG A 12 -8.28 -13.13 4.45
N SER A 13 -9.54 -13.28 4.02
CA SER A 13 -10.72 -12.88 4.79
C SER A 13 -11.58 -14.12 5.03
N GLY A 14 -11.57 -14.60 6.28
CA GLY A 14 -12.18 -15.90 6.63
C GLY A 14 -11.50 -17.05 5.88
N SER A 15 -12.23 -17.72 4.99
CA SER A 15 -11.72 -18.83 4.17
C SER A 15 -11.33 -18.44 2.74
N ARG A 16 -11.55 -17.18 2.34
CA ARG A 16 -11.33 -16.72 0.95
C ARG A 16 -10.18 -15.73 0.87
N ASP A 17 -9.37 -15.86 -0.17
CA ASP A 17 -8.39 -14.85 -0.53
C ASP A 17 -9.08 -13.76 -1.38
N GLN A 18 -8.91 -12.51 -0.97
CA GLN A 18 -9.49 -11.34 -1.63
C GLN A 18 -8.38 -10.48 -2.23
N PRO A 19 -8.52 -10.03 -3.49
CA PRO A 19 -7.53 -9.16 -4.09
C PRO A 19 -7.56 -7.78 -3.43
N TYR A 20 -6.41 -7.10 -3.42
CA TYR A 20 -6.31 -5.70 -3.07
C TYR A 20 -5.39 -4.96 -4.04
N THR A 21 -5.61 -3.66 -4.13
CA THR A 21 -4.68 -2.67 -4.67
C THR A 21 -4.69 -1.51 -3.69
N ILE A 22 -3.51 -1.10 -3.22
CA ILE A 22 -3.37 0.02 -2.30
C ILE A 22 -2.14 0.82 -2.68
N ASP A 23 -2.31 2.14 -2.72
CA ASP A 23 -1.20 3.06 -2.94
C ASP A 23 -0.71 3.58 -1.58
N VAL A 24 0.60 3.55 -1.38
CA VAL A 24 1.24 3.83 -0.10
C VAL A 24 2.39 4.81 -0.28
N VAL A 25 2.67 5.55 0.78
CA VAL A 25 3.75 6.53 0.83
C VAL A 25 4.86 5.96 1.70
N ALA A 26 6.08 5.87 1.17
CA ALA A 26 7.23 5.33 1.90
C ALA A 26 8.56 5.90 1.37
N ASP A 27 9.64 5.79 2.14
CA ASP A 27 10.98 6.18 1.69
C ASP A 27 11.60 5.17 0.71
N ASP A 28 11.25 3.89 0.85
CA ASP A 28 11.77 2.78 0.07
C ASP A 28 10.75 1.62 -0.02
N LYS A 29 11.14 0.54 -0.71
CA LYS A 29 10.27 -0.63 -0.94
C LYS A 29 10.01 -1.39 0.35
N GLU A 30 11.01 -1.51 1.21
CA GLU A 30 10.95 -2.19 2.50
C GLU A 30 9.93 -1.51 3.42
N GLY A 31 9.97 -0.18 3.49
CA GLY A 31 9.00 0.64 4.21
C GLY A 31 7.59 0.51 3.63
N ALA A 32 7.45 0.45 2.30
CA ALA A 32 6.16 0.21 1.65
C ALA A 32 5.58 -1.17 2.01
N ILE A 33 6.41 -2.21 2.04
CA ILE A 33 6.01 -3.58 2.47
C ILE A 33 5.54 -3.57 3.92
N GLU A 34 6.31 -2.95 4.82
CA GLU A 34 5.95 -2.88 6.24
C GLU A 34 4.66 -2.09 6.46
N TYR A 35 4.43 -1.04 5.68
CA TYR A 35 3.16 -0.33 5.67
C TYR A 35 2.00 -1.24 5.27
N VAL A 36 2.13 -1.99 4.17
CA VAL A 36 1.07 -2.91 3.70
C VAL A 36 0.72 -3.91 4.79
N TYR A 37 1.73 -4.54 5.40
CA TYR A 37 1.51 -5.46 6.52
C TYR A 37 0.83 -4.80 7.72
N SER A 38 1.28 -3.60 8.09
CA SER A 38 0.71 -2.86 9.22
C SER A 38 -0.73 -2.41 8.96
N ASN A 39 -1.04 -1.98 7.73
CA ASN A 39 -2.39 -1.58 7.33
C ASN A 39 -3.37 -2.75 7.41
N PHE A 40 -3.01 -3.92 6.88
CA PHE A 40 -3.84 -5.13 6.97
C PHE A 40 -3.92 -5.70 8.39
N GLY A 41 -2.82 -5.65 9.16
CA GLY A 41 -2.79 -6.09 10.55
C GLY A 41 -3.67 -5.23 11.46
N SER A 42 -3.59 -3.91 11.35
CA SER A 42 -4.29 -2.98 12.24
C SER A 42 -5.76 -2.79 11.86
N LYS A 43 -6.07 -2.50 10.60
CA LYS A 43 -7.44 -2.19 10.15
C LYS A 43 -8.28 -3.43 9.92
N HIS A 44 -7.66 -4.50 9.44
CA HIS A 44 -8.36 -5.71 8.99
C HIS A 44 -8.09 -6.93 9.88
N ARG A 45 -7.22 -6.80 10.91
CA ARG A 45 -6.80 -7.90 11.81
C ARG A 45 -6.27 -9.12 11.07
N VAL A 46 -5.59 -8.91 9.95
CA VAL A 46 -5.04 -9.98 9.12
C VAL A 46 -3.59 -10.27 9.53
N PRO A 47 -3.25 -11.49 9.96
CA PRO A 47 -1.87 -11.90 10.20
C PRO A 47 -1.00 -11.75 8.95
N ARG A 48 0.27 -11.30 9.11
CA ARG A 48 1.20 -11.06 7.98
C ARG A 48 1.30 -12.23 6.99
N ARG A 49 1.32 -13.48 7.47
CA ARG A 49 1.38 -14.69 6.61
C ARG A 49 0.20 -14.85 5.64
N PHE A 50 -0.88 -14.11 5.86
CA PHE A 50 -2.08 -14.12 5.03
C PHE A 50 -2.22 -12.86 4.17
N VAL A 51 -1.18 -12.02 4.11
CA VAL A 51 -1.10 -10.88 3.19
C VAL A 51 -0.03 -11.21 2.16
N ILE A 52 -0.46 -11.48 0.94
CA ILE A 52 0.41 -11.76 -0.20
C ILE A 52 0.56 -10.46 -0.99
N ILE A 53 1.79 -10.04 -1.24
CA ILE A 53 2.12 -8.91 -2.12
C ILE A 53 2.60 -9.53 -3.43
N SER A 54 1.79 -9.49 -4.48
CA SER A 54 2.15 -10.03 -5.80
C SER A 54 2.96 -9.04 -6.63
N SER A 55 2.75 -7.74 -6.42
CA SER A 55 3.55 -6.68 -7.05
C SER A 55 3.68 -5.48 -6.13
N LEU A 56 4.83 -4.81 -6.25
CA LEU A 56 5.11 -3.55 -5.59
C LEU A 56 5.93 -2.68 -6.55
N THR A 57 5.31 -1.62 -7.06
CA THR A 57 5.91 -0.73 -8.06
C THR A 57 5.84 0.71 -7.60
N GLU A 58 6.93 1.45 -7.80
CA GLU A 58 6.91 2.91 -7.65
C GLU A 58 5.98 3.49 -8.73
N ILE A 59 5.15 4.48 -8.36
CA ILE A 59 4.20 5.14 -9.26
C ILE A 59 4.42 6.66 -9.21
N ASP A 60 3.96 7.36 -10.25
CA ASP A 60 3.80 8.80 -10.16
C ASP A 60 2.66 9.11 -9.15
N PRO A 61 2.88 9.98 -8.14
CA PRO A 61 1.84 10.33 -7.16
C PRO A 61 0.55 10.86 -7.78
N SER A 62 0.58 11.45 -8.97
CA SER A 62 -0.59 11.95 -9.70
C SER A 62 -1.51 10.85 -10.23
N GLU A 63 -1.03 9.60 -10.35
CA GLU A 63 -1.83 8.44 -10.77
C GLU A 63 -2.60 7.77 -9.62
N SER A 64 -2.41 8.24 -8.38
CA SER A 64 -3.04 7.68 -7.18
C SER A 64 -4.33 8.41 -6.82
N THR A 65 -5.35 7.64 -6.44
CA THR A 65 -6.59 8.16 -5.84
C THR A 65 -6.61 8.06 -4.32
N GLU A 66 -5.58 7.47 -3.71
CA GLU A 66 -5.49 7.31 -2.25
C GLU A 66 -5.28 8.66 -1.55
N PRO A 67 -6.15 9.06 -0.59
CA PRO A 67 -6.06 10.35 0.09
C PRO A 67 -4.72 10.59 0.79
N ARG A 68 -4.08 9.52 1.30
CA ARG A 68 -2.76 9.61 1.95
C ARG A 68 -1.65 9.99 0.97
N VAL A 69 -1.71 9.46 -0.26
CA VAL A 69 -0.74 9.81 -1.30
C VAL A 69 -1.00 11.25 -1.75
N ILE A 70 -2.24 11.60 -2.09
CA ILE A 70 -2.60 12.95 -2.49
C ILE A 70 -2.16 13.99 -1.45
N SER A 71 -2.42 13.72 -0.16
CA SER A 71 -2.01 14.62 0.92
C SER A 71 -0.50 14.75 1.08
N ALA A 72 0.27 13.69 0.82
CA ALA A 72 1.73 13.70 0.99
C ALA A 72 2.44 14.49 -0.13
N PHE A 73 1.83 14.59 -1.31
CA PHE A 73 2.43 15.19 -2.51
C PHE A 73 1.76 16.49 -2.97
N ARG A 74 0.80 17.01 -2.19
CA ARG A 74 0.00 18.20 -2.54
C ARG A 74 0.84 19.44 -2.86
N GLU A 75 1.97 19.64 -2.18
CA GLU A 75 2.86 20.80 -2.37
C GLU A 75 3.78 20.68 -3.60
N GLN A 76 3.87 19.53 -4.25
CA GLN A 76 4.65 19.35 -5.49
C GLN A 76 3.85 19.71 -6.75
N SER A 77 2.59 20.11 -6.59
CA SER A 77 1.65 20.36 -7.69
C SER A 77 1.41 21.86 -7.97
N ASP A 78 2.08 22.76 -7.24
CA ASP A 78 1.96 24.22 -7.37
C ASP A 78 3.15 24.85 -8.13
#